data_AF-A0A9X4CDT8-F1
#
_entry.id   AF-A0A9X4CDT8-F1
#
_cell.length_a   1.000
_cell.length_b   1.000
_cell.length_c   1.000
_cell.angle_alpha   90.00
_cell.angle_beta   90.00
_cell.angle_gamma   90.00
#
_symmetry.space_group_name_H-M   'P 1'
#
loop_
_entity.id
_entity.type
_entity.pdbx_description
1 polymer ?
#
loop_
_entity_poly.entity_id
_entity_poly.type
_entity_poly.pdbx_seq_one_letter_code
_entity_poly.pdbx_strand_id
1 'polypeptide(L)'
;MTTESPRSPLYLPARLVPVLVVALLCLAASPASADFRLCNNTSSRVGIALGYKDAEGWTTEGWWNISSRSCETLLRGTLVARYYYIYAIDYDRGGEWSGQAFMCSRDKEFTIRGTEDCLARGYDRTGYFEVDTGEQRAWTVQLTDANEQPAQQRVPGLPGPVGPGGVPGLPNSPPGATPPGSPGLPPPPGNKP
;
A
#
# COMPACT_ATOMS: atom_id res chain seq x y z
N MET A 1 -11.19 70.76 43.54
CA MET A 1 -10.32 69.58 43.72
C MET A 1 -10.47 68.73 42.48
N THR A 2 -9.57 68.86 41.51
CA THR A 2 -9.52 68.05 40.29
C THR A 2 -8.08 67.64 40.10
N THR A 3 -7.79 66.38 40.41
CA THR A 3 -6.47 65.77 40.37
C THR A 3 -6.28 65.17 38.98
N GLU A 4 -5.48 65.79 38.11
CA GLU A 4 -5.07 65.20 36.83
C GLU A 4 -3.91 64.22 37.07
N SER A 5 -4.08 63.00 36.54
CA SER A 5 -3.11 61.91 36.62
C SER A 5 -2.20 61.92 35.39
N PRO A 6 -0.87 61.86 35.54
CA PRO A 6 0.05 61.86 34.41
C PRO A 6 0.04 60.50 33.68
N ARG A 7 -0.44 60.50 32.43
CA ARG A 7 -0.30 59.35 31.50
C ARG A 7 1.15 59.23 31.04
N SER A 8 1.88 58.27 31.60
CA SER A 8 3.21 57.90 31.13
C SER A 8 3.11 57.16 29.78
N PRO A 9 3.86 57.55 28.74
CA PRO A 9 3.89 56.82 27.49
C PRO A 9 4.67 55.51 27.71
N LEU A 10 4.01 54.38 27.45
CA LEU A 10 4.65 53.06 27.42
C LEU A 10 5.61 53.00 26.22
N TYR A 11 6.86 53.39 26.43
CA TYR A 11 7.93 53.14 25.46
C TYR A 11 8.43 51.70 25.62
N LEU A 12 7.94 50.80 24.76
CA LEU A 12 8.58 49.49 24.59
C LEU A 12 9.95 49.72 23.92
N PRO A 13 11.07 49.27 24.52
CA PRO A 13 12.38 49.43 23.89
C PRO A 13 12.43 48.62 22.59
N ALA A 14 12.89 49.23 21.49
CA ALA A 14 12.91 48.66 20.14
C ALA A 14 13.62 47.29 20.02
N ARG A 15 14.43 46.90 21.02
CA ARG A 15 15.09 45.59 21.11
C ARG A 15 14.19 44.44 21.58
N LEU A 16 13.05 44.73 22.21
CA LEU A 16 12.08 43.73 22.66
C LEU A 16 11.14 43.27 21.54
N VAL A 17 10.97 44.09 20.49
CA VAL A 17 10.11 43.79 19.33
C VAL A 17 10.56 42.53 18.57
N PRO A 18 11.85 42.34 18.18
CA PRO A 18 12.25 41.13 17.45
C PRO A 18 12.14 39.85 18.29
N VAL A 19 12.39 39.93 19.60
CA VAL A 19 12.26 38.79 20.52
C VAL A 19 10.80 38.36 20.65
N LEU A 20 9.89 39.33 20.76
CA LEU A 20 8.45 39.06 20.82
C LEU A 20 7.93 38.44 19.51
N VAL A 21 8.41 38.92 18.35
CA VAL A 21 8.04 38.37 17.03
C VAL A 21 8.53 36.93 16.85
N VAL A 22 9.76 36.62 17.25
CA VAL A 22 10.28 35.23 17.19
C VAL A 22 9.53 34.32 18.15
N ALA A 23 9.23 34.77 19.37
CA ALA A 23 8.44 33.98 20.33
C ALA A 23 7.02 33.69 19.80
N LEU A 24 6.36 34.67 19.18
CA LEU A 24 5.06 34.50 18.53
C LEU A 24 5.12 33.53 17.33
N LEU A 25 6.21 33.54 16.56
CA LEU A 25 6.41 32.60 15.46
C LEU A 25 6.61 31.15 15.94
N CYS A 26 7.35 30.94 17.05
CA CYS A 26 7.51 29.60 17.63
C CYS A 26 6.20 29.04 18.22
N LEU A 27 5.33 29.90 18.73
CA LEU A 27 4.00 29.51 19.23
C LEU A 27 3.01 29.17 18.12
N ALA A 28 3.28 29.58 16.88
CA ALA A 28 2.47 29.27 15.71
C ALA A 28 2.88 27.96 15.00
N ALA A 29 3.88 27.24 15.50
CA ALA A 29 4.30 25.96 14.94
C ALA A 29 3.19 24.91 15.16
N SER A 30 2.51 24.54 14.08
CA SER A 30 1.53 23.44 14.12
C SER A 30 2.27 22.11 14.28
N PRO A 31 1.74 21.16 15.08
CA PRO A 31 2.34 19.84 15.17
C PRO A 31 2.40 19.21 13.78
N ALA A 32 3.60 18.81 13.35
CA ALA A 32 3.75 18.04 12.13
C ALA A 32 3.12 16.66 12.37
N SER A 33 1.94 16.44 11.80
CA SER A 33 1.26 15.15 11.87
C SER A 33 2.04 14.16 11.01
N ALA A 34 2.53 13.10 11.65
CA ALA A 34 3.19 12.00 10.99
C ALA A 34 2.15 10.91 10.84
N ASP A 35 1.65 10.67 9.64
CA ASP A 35 0.53 9.74 9.40
C ASP A 35 0.79 8.88 8.16
N PHE A 36 0.12 7.73 8.08
CA PHE A 36 -0.02 6.96 6.85
C PHE A 36 -1.31 7.36 6.14
N ARG A 37 -1.17 7.98 4.96
CA ARG A 37 -2.30 8.47 4.16
C ARG A 37 -2.40 7.74 2.84
N LEU A 38 -3.62 7.65 2.33
CA LEU A 38 -3.87 7.15 0.98
C LEU A 38 -4.73 8.17 0.22
N CYS A 39 -4.25 8.55 -0.96
CA CYS A 39 -4.94 9.41 -1.91
C CYS A 39 -5.49 8.58 -3.05
N ASN A 40 -6.81 8.54 -3.18
CA ASN A 40 -7.50 7.92 -4.29
C ASN A 40 -7.53 8.89 -5.48
N ASN A 41 -6.65 8.70 -6.45
CA ASN A 41 -6.61 9.47 -7.69
C ASN A 41 -7.42 8.82 -8.82
N THR A 42 -8.18 7.76 -8.54
CA THR A 42 -9.08 7.16 -9.53
C THR A 42 -10.35 8.00 -9.68
N SER A 43 -11.17 7.68 -10.68
CA SER A 43 -12.53 8.24 -10.81
C SER A 43 -13.56 7.56 -9.91
N SER A 44 -13.24 6.40 -9.32
CA SER A 44 -14.17 5.55 -8.57
C SER A 44 -14.01 5.72 -7.06
N ARG A 45 -14.99 5.27 -6.31
CA ARG A 45 -14.88 5.00 -4.87
C ARG A 45 -14.09 3.72 -4.64
N VAL A 46 -13.15 3.77 -3.70
CA VAL A 46 -12.30 2.61 -3.36
C VAL A 46 -12.47 2.18 -1.92
N GLY A 47 -12.52 0.87 -1.70
CA GLY A 47 -12.43 0.24 -0.39
C GLY A 47 -11.00 -0.16 -0.10
N ILE A 48 -10.45 0.20 1.06
CA ILE A 48 -9.07 -0.10 1.44
C ILE A 48 -9.05 -1.01 2.67
N ALA A 49 -8.15 -1.99 2.65
CA ALA A 49 -7.66 -2.71 3.82
C ALA A 49 -6.15 -2.50 3.97
N LEU A 50 -5.68 -2.39 5.20
CA LEU A 50 -4.29 -2.10 5.57
C LEU A 50 -3.76 -3.22 6.47
N GLY A 51 -2.62 -3.78 6.11
CA GLY A 51 -1.82 -4.67 6.93
C GLY A 51 -0.55 -3.98 7.40
N TYR A 52 -0.20 -4.12 8.67
CA TYR A 52 1.03 -3.57 9.22
C TYR A 52 1.54 -4.44 10.37
N LYS A 53 2.81 -4.25 10.71
CA LYS A 53 3.44 -4.90 11.86
C LYS A 53 3.74 -3.88 12.94
N ASP A 54 3.28 -4.15 14.15
CA ASP A 54 3.56 -3.36 15.34
C ASP A 54 4.32 -4.19 16.39
N ALA A 55 4.40 -3.68 17.62
CA ALA A 55 5.07 -4.34 18.73
C ALA A 55 4.41 -5.66 19.18
N GLU A 56 3.11 -5.82 18.94
CA GLU A 56 2.33 -7.01 19.30
C GLU A 56 2.32 -8.05 18.17
N GLY A 57 2.57 -7.62 16.93
CA GLY A 57 2.76 -8.50 15.79
C GLY A 57 2.09 -7.97 14.54
N TRP A 58 1.64 -8.89 13.68
CA TRP A 58 0.91 -8.54 12.46
C TRP A 58 -0.54 -8.18 12.78
N THR A 59 -1.02 -7.12 12.14
CA THR A 59 -2.40 -6.65 12.25
C THR A 59 -2.90 -6.29 10.87
N THR A 60 -4.14 -6.67 10.56
CA THR A 60 -4.87 -6.19 9.39
C THR A 60 -6.15 -5.49 9.82
N GLU A 61 -6.45 -4.39 9.15
CA GLU A 61 -7.61 -3.55 9.37
C GLU A 61 -8.28 -3.21 8.05
N GLY A 62 -9.58 -2.94 8.09
CA GLY A 62 -10.41 -2.54 6.95
C GLY A 62 -11.85 -2.36 7.43
N TRP A 63 -12.78 -1.78 6.69
CA TRP A 63 -12.63 -1.18 5.37
C TRP A 63 -12.72 0.33 5.48
N TRP A 64 -11.71 1.03 4.98
CA TRP A 64 -11.85 2.47 4.71
C TRP A 64 -12.53 2.67 3.37
N ASN A 65 -13.52 3.57 3.33
CA ASN A 65 -14.23 3.93 2.12
C ASN A 65 -13.78 5.32 1.67
N ILE A 66 -13.00 5.38 0.60
CA ILE A 66 -12.39 6.62 0.12
C ILE A 66 -13.07 7.04 -1.18
N SER A 67 -13.63 8.24 -1.17
CA SER A 67 -14.27 8.81 -2.36
C SER A 67 -13.27 9.07 -3.48
N SER A 68 -13.78 9.20 -4.70
CA SER A 68 -13.01 9.64 -5.87
C SER A 68 -12.25 10.94 -5.58
N ARG A 69 -11.02 11.05 -6.08
CA ARG A 69 -10.17 12.25 -5.97
C ARG A 69 -9.98 12.78 -4.54
N SER A 70 -10.01 11.89 -3.54
CA SER A 70 -9.94 12.24 -2.12
C SER A 70 -8.83 11.49 -1.40
N CYS A 71 -8.34 12.06 -0.29
CA CYS A 71 -7.30 11.42 0.53
C CYS A 71 -7.79 11.18 1.96
N GLU A 72 -7.52 10.00 2.49
CA GLU A 72 -7.87 9.60 3.86
C GLU A 72 -6.63 9.21 4.66
N THR A 73 -6.71 9.30 5.98
CA THR A 73 -5.66 8.82 6.88
C THR A 73 -6.01 7.42 7.37
N LEU A 74 -5.19 6.43 7.00
CA LEU A 74 -5.44 5.04 7.36
C LEU A 74 -4.84 4.69 8.73
N LEU A 75 -3.65 5.20 9.02
CA LEU A 75 -2.99 5.03 10.32
C LEU A 75 -2.51 6.40 10.81
N ARG A 76 -2.89 6.73 12.04
CA ARG A 76 -2.48 7.98 12.69
C ARG A 76 -1.20 7.79 13.49
N GLY A 77 -0.36 8.81 13.49
CA GLY A 77 0.86 8.81 14.28
C GLY A 77 2.07 8.21 13.56
N THR A 78 3.22 8.35 14.21
CA THR A 78 4.51 8.05 13.60
C THR A 78 4.60 6.59 13.16
N LEU A 79 4.96 6.40 11.89
CA LEU A 79 5.20 5.07 11.34
C LEU A 79 6.42 4.43 12.00
N VAL A 80 6.21 3.22 12.53
CA VAL A 80 7.23 2.43 13.23
C VAL A 80 7.80 1.31 12.37
N ALA A 81 7.14 0.98 11.26
CA ALA A 81 7.55 -0.04 10.32
C ALA A 81 8.01 0.61 9.01
N ARG A 82 8.87 -0.10 8.26
CA ARG A 82 9.25 0.29 6.90
C ARG A 82 8.22 -0.13 5.87
N TYR A 83 7.65 -1.32 6.03
CA TYR A 83 6.73 -1.93 5.06
C TYR A 83 5.31 -1.91 5.60
N TYR A 84 4.39 -1.47 4.75
CA TYR A 84 2.95 -1.49 4.96
C TYR A 84 2.30 -2.23 3.79
N TYR A 85 1.19 -2.90 4.03
CA TYR A 85 0.56 -3.78 3.06
C TYR A 85 -0.85 -3.27 2.79
N ILE A 86 -1.23 -3.14 1.53
CA ILE A 86 -2.53 -2.57 1.17
C ILE A 86 -3.26 -3.53 0.24
N TYR A 87 -4.55 -3.66 0.45
CA TYR A 87 -5.47 -4.26 -0.50
C TYR A 87 -6.56 -3.24 -0.79
N ALA A 88 -6.91 -3.06 -2.05
CA ALA A 88 -7.96 -2.12 -2.43
C ALA A 88 -8.93 -2.74 -3.44
N ILE A 89 -10.18 -2.28 -3.41
CA ILE A 89 -11.26 -2.71 -4.31
C ILE A 89 -11.90 -1.47 -4.94
N ASP A 90 -12.10 -1.46 -6.25
CA ASP A 90 -12.88 -0.44 -6.96
C ASP A 90 -14.37 -0.83 -6.86
N TYR A 91 -15.15 -0.05 -6.11
CA TYR A 91 -16.57 -0.37 -5.87
C TYR A 91 -17.47 -0.02 -7.07
N ASP A 92 -17.04 0.85 -7.97
CA ASP A 92 -17.90 1.37 -9.04
C ASP A 92 -17.69 0.59 -10.35
N ARG A 93 -16.44 0.34 -10.74
CA ARG A 93 -16.09 -0.38 -11.97
C ARG A 93 -15.70 -1.83 -11.73
N GLY A 94 -15.47 -2.22 -10.48
CA GLY A 94 -14.87 -3.50 -10.14
C GLY A 94 -13.36 -3.52 -10.44
N GLY A 95 -12.71 -4.55 -9.93
CA GLY A 95 -11.25 -4.69 -9.95
C GLY A 95 -10.65 -4.48 -8.56
N GLU A 96 -9.40 -4.90 -8.43
CA GLU A 96 -8.66 -4.89 -7.17
C GLU A 96 -7.21 -4.48 -7.38
N TRP A 97 -6.65 -3.84 -6.36
CA TRP A 97 -5.21 -3.67 -6.20
C TRP A 97 -4.77 -4.72 -5.18
N SER A 98 -4.22 -5.83 -5.68
CA SER A 98 -3.76 -6.95 -4.88
C SER A 98 -2.27 -7.22 -5.08
N GLY A 99 -1.69 -8.01 -4.18
CA GLY A 99 -0.28 -8.38 -4.23
C GLY A 99 -0.02 -9.79 -3.70
N GLN A 100 1.24 -10.11 -3.43
CA GLN A 100 1.65 -11.47 -3.05
C GLN A 100 1.74 -11.69 -1.53
N ALA A 101 1.53 -10.65 -0.71
CA ALA A 101 1.56 -10.76 0.74
C ALA A 101 0.19 -11.20 1.25
N PHE A 102 0.03 -12.50 1.50
CA PHE A 102 -1.25 -13.03 1.96
C PHE A 102 -1.50 -12.75 3.45
N MET A 103 -2.63 -12.10 3.75
CA MET A 103 -3.05 -11.77 5.10
C MET A 103 -4.56 -12.00 5.26
N CYS A 104 -5.05 -11.94 6.50
CA CYS A 104 -6.47 -12.18 6.78
C CYS A 104 -7.32 -10.94 6.50
N SER A 105 -8.51 -11.13 5.92
CA SER A 105 -9.51 -10.07 5.68
C SER A 105 -10.94 -10.59 5.94
N ARG A 106 -11.94 -9.70 5.84
CA ARG A 106 -13.37 -10.03 5.94
C ARG A 106 -14.20 -9.08 5.10
N ASP A 107 -15.45 -9.44 4.81
CA ASP A 107 -16.39 -8.60 4.04
C ASP A 107 -16.83 -7.29 4.72
N LYS A 108 -16.85 -7.26 6.05
CA LYS A 108 -17.28 -6.09 6.86
C LYS A 108 -16.07 -5.47 7.55
N GLU A 109 -16.24 -4.28 8.13
CA GLU A 109 -15.20 -3.65 8.96
C GLU A 109 -14.61 -4.62 10.00
N PHE A 110 -13.29 -4.63 10.12
CA PHE A 110 -12.52 -5.62 10.83
C PHE A 110 -11.19 -5.05 11.34
N THR A 111 -10.73 -5.65 12.43
CA THR A 111 -9.35 -5.60 12.92
C THR A 111 -8.98 -7.03 13.31
N ILE A 112 -7.93 -7.59 12.70
CA ILE A 112 -7.51 -8.97 12.90
C ILE A 112 -6.03 -8.97 13.28
N ARG A 113 -5.71 -9.65 14.37
CA ARG A 113 -4.32 -9.92 14.78
C ARG A 113 -3.86 -11.25 14.20
N GLY A 114 -2.63 -11.30 13.70
CA GLY A 114 -2.03 -12.47 13.06
C GLY A 114 -2.46 -12.68 11.62
N THR A 115 -1.58 -13.31 10.84
CA THR A 115 -1.72 -13.59 9.40
C THR A 115 -1.92 -15.07 9.08
N GLU A 116 -1.97 -15.90 10.10
CA GLU A 116 -1.94 -17.36 10.02
C GLU A 116 -3.37 -17.93 10.09
N ASP A 117 -3.56 -19.07 9.43
CA ASP A 117 -4.77 -19.89 9.48
C ASP A 117 -6.08 -19.11 9.22
N CYS A 118 -6.04 -18.08 8.36
CA CYS A 118 -7.18 -17.18 8.12
C CYS A 118 -8.49 -17.94 7.87
N LEU A 119 -8.47 -18.92 6.95
CA LEU A 119 -9.64 -19.71 6.60
C LEU A 119 -10.17 -20.55 7.78
N ALA A 120 -9.27 -21.18 8.55
CA ALA A 120 -9.67 -21.97 9.72
C ALA A 120 -10.24 -21.11 10.85
N ARG A 121 -9.84 -19.83 10.91
CA ARG A 121 -10.35 -18.81 11.84
C ARG A 121 -11.62 -18.12 11.33
N GLY A 122 -12.11 -18.47 10.14
CA GLY A 122 -13.32 -17.89 9.52
C GLY A 122 -13.10 -16.53 8.86
N TYR A 123 -11.88 -16.26 8.40
CA TYR A 123 -11.48 -15.08 7.64
C TYR A 123 -11.08 -15.47 6.22
N ASP A 124 -11.09 -14.50 5.32
CA ASP A 124 -10.61 -14.66 3.97
C ASP A 124 -9.09 -14.52 3.91
N ARG A 125 -8.48 -15.19 2.94
CA ARG A 125 -7.04 -15.08 2.66
C ARG A 125 -6.85 -14.18 1.44
N THR A 126 -6.44 -12.95 1.67
CA THR A 126 -6.35 -11.91 0.63
C THR A 126 -4.90 -11.50 0.40
N GLY A 127 -4.55 -11.26 -0.86
CA GLY A 127 -3.21 -10.82 -1.25
C GLY A 127 -3.09 -9.29 -1.23
N TYR A 128 -2.24 -8.76 -0.35
CA TYR A 128 -1.95 -7.34 -0.22
C TYR A 128 -0.68 -7.00 -1.04
N PHE A 129 -0.64 -5.80 -1.61
CA PHE A 129 0.55 -5.24 -2.23
C PHE A 129 1.40 -4.51 -1.18
N GLU A 130 2.71 -4.64 -1.30
CA GLU A 130 3.66 -4.06 -0.37
C GLU A 130 3.98 -2.61 -0.74
N VAL A 131 4.03 -1.75 0.27
CA VAL A 131 4.43 -0.35 0.20
C VAL A 131 5.68 -0.17 1.04
N ASP A 132 6.81 0.09 0.38
CA ASP A 132 8.05 0.48 1.05
C ASP A 132 8.03 1.99 1.34
N THR A 133 7.98 2.35 2.62
CA THR A 133 8.01 3.75 3.07
C THR A 133 9.43 4.29 3.23
N GLY A 134 10.47 3.47 3.06
CA GLY A 134 11.86 3.88 3.23
C GLY A 134 12.20 4.38 4.64
N GLU A 135 11.54 3.81 5.66
CA GLU A 135 11.68 4.20 7.09
C GLU A 135 11.24 5.65 7.37
N GLN A 136 10.42 6.23 6.49
CA GLN A 136 9.83 7.54 6.71
C GLN A 136 8.79 7.47 7.83
N ARG A 137 8.77 8.50 8.67
CA ARG A 137 7.81 8.61 9.79
C ARG A 137 6.38 8.93 9.35
N ALA A 138 6.21 9.36 8.11
CA ALA A 138 4.94 9.69 7.48
C ALA A 138 5.01 9.30 6.00
N TRP A 139 3.92 8.81 5.45
CA TRP A 139 3.90 8.35 4.05
C TRP A 139 2.53 8.58 3.42
N THR A 140 2.49 8.89 2.13
CA THR A 140 1.25 9.01 1.37
C THR A 140 1.30 8.12 0.13
N VAL A 141 0.40 7.15 0.07
CA VAL A 141 0.21 6.30 -1.11
C VAL A 141 -0.70 7.01 -2.11
N GLN A 142 -0.30 7.03 -3.38
CA GLN A 142 -1.11 7.53 -4.48
C GLN A 142 -1.70 6.34 -5.23
N LEU A 143 -3.01 6.14 -5.11
CA LEU A 143 -3.72 5.05 -5.79
C LEU A 143 -4.23 5.57 -7.14
N THR A 144 -3.72 4.98 -8.22
CA THR A 144 -4.18 5.20 -9.60
C THR A 144 -4.94 3.97 -10.10
N ASP A 145 -5.60 4.06 -11.25
CA ASP A 145 -6.45 2.99 -11.78
C ASP A 145 -5.74 1.61 -11.77
N ALA A 146 -6.47 0.55 -11.39
CA ALA A 146 -5.91 -0.80 -11.19
C ALA A 146 -5.24 -1.37 -12.47
N ASN A 147 -5.69 -0.94 -13.65
CA ASN A 147 -5.10 -1.34 -14.93
C ASN A 147 -3.75 -0.66 -15.21
N GLU A 148 -3.39 0.37 -14.46
CA GLU A 148 -2.15 1.14 -14.59
C GLU A 148 -1.15 0.82 -13.49
N GLN A 149 -1.49 -0.08 -12.55
CA GLN A 149 -0.57 -0.50 -11.53
C GLN A 149 0.64 -1.18 -12.20
N PRO A 150 1.86 -0.62 -12.06
CA PRO A 150 3.02 -1.33 -12.53
C PRO A 150 3.08 -2.60 -11.69
N ALA A 151 3.08 -3.75 -12.36
CA ALA A 151 3.40 -5.03 -11.77
C ALA A 151 4.81 -4.97 -11.17
N GLN A 152 4.96 -4.41 -9.96
CA GLN A 152 6.10 -4.64 -9.10
C GLN A 152 6.04 -6.14 -8.77
N GLN A 153 6.92 -7.02 -9.22
CA GLN A 153 8.26 -6.81 -9.74
C GLN A 153 8.62 -8.06 -10.57
N ARG A 154 8.36 -8.04 -11.90
CA ARG A 154 9.21 -8.86 -12.78
C ARG A 154 10.53 -8.12 -12.85
N VAL A 155 11.45 -8.49 -11.97
CA VAL A 155 12.82 -7.93 -11.85
C VAL A 155 13.39 -7.56 -13.23
N PRO A 156 13.65 -6.27 -13.50
CA PRO A 156 14.50 -5.89 -14.63
C PRO A 156 15.93 -6.30 -14.29
N GLY A 157 16.40 -7.42 -14.87
CA GLY A 157 17.82 -7.76 -14.86
C GLY A 157 18.23 -9.14 -14.36
N LEU A 158 17.50 -10.21 -14.70
CA LEU A 158 18.18 -11.51 -14.86
C LEU A 158 18.52 -11.69 -16.35
N PRO A 159 19.81 -11.74 -16.74
CA PRO A 159 20.19 -12.41 -17.97
C PRO A 159 19.69 -13.85 -17.84
N GLY A 160 18.94 -14.34 -18.83
CA GLY A 160 18.56 -15.74 -18.88
C GLY A 160 19.80 -16.64 -18.72
N PRO A 161 19.64 -17.92 -18.31
CA PRO A 161 20.77 -18.82 -18.24
C PRO A 161 21.41 -18.90 -19.63
N VAL A 162 22.60 -18.33 -19.73
CA VAL A 162 23.54 -18.56 -20.82
C VAL A 162 23.83 -20.05 -20.83
N GLY A 163 23.16 -20.78 -21.72
CA GLY A 163 23.52 -22.15 -22.03
C GLY A 163 24.97 -22.19 -22.48
N PRO A 164 25.82 -23.07 -21.93
CA PRO A 164 27.20 -23.13 -22.34
C PRO A 164 27.28 -23.68 -23.76
N GLY A 165 27.86 -22.87 -24.65
CA GLY A 165 28.87 -23.31 -25.61
C GLY A 165 28.49 -24.38 -26.61
N GLY A 166 28.43 -23.99 -27.88
CA GLY A 166 28.21 -24.91 -29.00
C GLY A 166 29.33 -25.92 -29.22
N VAL A 167 28.96 -27.00 -29.90
CA VAL A 167 29.88 -27.85 -30.66
C VAL A 167 29.63 -27.59 -32.15
N PRO A 168 30.64 -27.15 -32.93
CA PRO A 168 30.52 -27.06 -34.37
C PRO A 168 30.74 -28.44 -35.02
N GLY A 169 29.79 -28.83 -35.87
CA GLY A 169 30.03 -29.76 -36.99
C GLY A 169 29.63 -31.21 -36.74
N LEU A 170 28.57 -31.65 -37.44
CA LEU A 170 28.57 -32.91 -38.20
C LEU A 170 27.48 -32.80 -39.31
N PRO A 171 27.71 -33.34 -40.53
CA PRO A 171 26.90 -33.05 -41.70
C PRO A 171 25.62 -33.92 -41.82
N ASN A 172 24.66 -33.37 -42.56
CA ASN A 172 23.36 -33.90 -42.99
C ASN A 172 23.19 -35.44 -43.07
N SER A 173 22.02 -35.90 -42.62
CA SER A 173 21.37 -37.16 -43.01
C SER A 173 19.83 -37.06 -42.89
N PRO A 174 19.05 -37.86 -43.65
CA PRO A 174 17.83 -37.43 -44.36
C PRO A 174 16.50 -37.54 -43.57
N PRO A 175 15.36 -37.06 -44.14
CA PRO A 175 14.07 -37.04 -43.47
C PRO A 175 13.37 -38.40 -43.55
N GLY A 176 12.88 -38.91 -42.42
CA GLY A 176 11.96 -40.06 -42.42
C GLY A 176 11.90 -40.82 -41.10
N ALA A 177 11.04 -40.40 -40.18
CA ALA A 177 10.38 -41.29 -39.22
C ALA A 177 9.21 -40.54 -38.55
N THR A 178 8.00 -41.04 -38.78
CA THR A 178 6.76 -40.67 -38.09
C THR A 178 6.82 -41.03 -36.60
N PRO A 179 6.29 -40.21 -35.69
CA PRO A 179 6.15 -40.59 -34.29
C PRO A 179 5.00 -41.61 -34.09
N PRO A 180 5.15 -42.63 -33.24
CA PRO A 180 4.08 -43.55 -32.90
C PRO A 180 3.04 -42.90 -31.97
N GLY A 181 1.78 -43.23 -32.23
CA GLY A 181 0.59 -42.67 -31.58
C GLY A 181 0.51 -42.95 -30.07
N SER A 182 -0.05 -41.98 -29.35
CA SER A 182 -0.42 -42.11 -27.95
C SER A 182 -1.76 -42.87 -27.81
N PRO A 183 -1.91 -43.83 -26.87
CA PRO A 183 -3.19 -44.47 -26.61
C PRO A 183 -4.17 -43.51 -25.93
N GLY A 184 -5.41 -43.51 -26.39
CA GLY A 184 -6.48 -42.61 -25.96
C GLY A 184 -6.92 -42.78 -24.49
N LEU A 185 -7.40 -41.68 -23.93
CA LEU A 185 -8.06 -41.62 -22.62
C LEU A 185 -9.52 -42.12 -22.73
N PRO A 186 -10.05 -42.82 -21.70
CA PRO A 186 -11.44 -43.27 -21.66
C PRO A 186 -12.44 -42.12 -21.42
N PRO A 187 -13.70 -42.27 -21.86
CA PRO A 187 -14.73 -41.22 -21.76
C PRO A 187 -15.27 -41.01 -20.33
N PRO A 188 -15.83 -39.83 -20.01
CA PRO A 188 -16.36 -39.51 -18.70
C PRO A 188 -17.68 -40.26 -18.40
N PRO A 189 -17.96 -40.60 -17.12
CA PRO A 189 -19.22 -41.21 -16.72
C PRO A 189 -20.37 -40.18 -16.77
N GLY A 190 -21.50 -40.64 -17.32
CA GLY A 190 -22.68 -39.83 -17.64
C GLY A 190 -23.54 -39.41 -16.45
N ASN A 191 -24.35 -38.38 -16.70
CA ASN A 191 -25.41 -37.88 -15.83
C ASN A 191 -26.44 -38.96 -15.48
N LYS A 192 -26.89 -38.94 -14.23
CA LYS A 192 -28.08 -39.66 -13.75
C LYS A 192 -29.27 -38.67 -13.71
N PRO A 193 -30.51 -39.12 -14.00
CA PRO A 193 -31.72 -38.30 -14.02
C PRO A 193 -32.10 -37.67 -12.69
#